data_AF-A0A7Y2PH70-F1
#
_entry.id   AF-A0A7Y2PH70-F1
#
_cell.length_a   1.000
_cell.length_b   1.000
_cell.length_c   1.000
_cell.angle_alpha   90.00
_cell.angle_beta   90.00
_cell.angle_gamma   90.00
#
_symmetry.space_group_name_H-M   'P 1'
#
loop_
_entity.id
_entity.type
_entity.pdbx_description
1 polymer ?
#
loop_
_entity_poly.entity_id
_entity_poly.type
_entity_poly.pdbx_seq_one_letter_code
_entity_poly.pdbx_strand_id
1 'polypeptide(L)'
;MGTPCHFALFELQPSFTLDLEQLATRYRELARGVHPDRFADASEREQRLALEQSASLNEAYQTLKSPPKRARYLLAMNGREMPLEVTVHDPEFLMQQMHWREELEDLQDSADMAGIA
;
A
#
# COMPACT_ATOMS: atom_id res chain seq x y z
N MET A 1 -21.68 -10.75 -6.09
CA MET A 1 -21.32 -9.31 -6.10
C MET A 1 -19.82 -9.25 -5.98
N GLY A 2 -19.09 -9.01 -7.07
CA GLY A 2 -17.63 -8.92 -7.02
C GLY A 2 -17.21 -7.72 -6.17
N THR A 3 -16.19 -7.87 -5.34
CA THR A 3 -15.60 -6.76 -4.57
C THR A 3 -15.29 -5.60 -5.52
N PRO A 4 -15.70 -4.37 -5.21
CA PRO A 4 -15.42 -3.24 -6.07
C PRO A 4 -13.90 -3.13 -6.29
N CYS A 5 -13.51 -3.04 -7.56
CA CYS A 5 -12.12 -2.86 -7.94
C CYS A 5 -11.57 -1.60 -7.25
N HIS A 6 -10.38 -1.66 -6.63
CA HIS A 6 -9.77 -0.53 -5.95
C HIS A 6 -9.61 0.68 -6.88
N PHE A 7 -9.32 0.45 -8.17
CA PHE A 7 -9.25 1.53 -9.15
C PHE A 7 -10.61 2.22 -9.35
N ALA A 8 -11.69 1.44 -9.40
CA ALA A 8 -13.04 1.96 -9.57
C ALA A 8 -13.50 2.81 -8.37
N LEU A 9 -13.03 2.51 -7.15
CA LEU A 9 -13.30 3.34 -5.96
C LEU A 9 -12.80 4.78 -6.12
N PHE A 10 -11.74 4.99 -6.88
CA PHE A 10 -11.15 6.31 -7.12
C PHE A 10 -11.47 6.86 -8.52
N GLU A 11 -12.38 6.23 -9.27
CA GLU A 11 -12.70 6.58 -10.65
C GLU A 11 -11.48 6.53 -11.59
N LEU A 12 -10.54 5.63 -11.31
CA LEU A 12 -9.30 5.43 -12.08
C LEU A 12 -9.39 4.19 -12.97
N GLN A 13 -8.67 4.21 -14.09
CA GLN A 13 -8.49 3.03 -14.92
C GLN A 13 -7.39 2.12 -14.35
N PRO A 14 -7.56 0.78 -14.41
CA PRO A 14 -6.51 -0.15 -14.00
C PRO A 14 -5.23 0.04 -14.83
N SER A 15 -4.15 0.47 -14.18
CA SER A 15 -2.84 0.66 -14.79
C SER A 15 -1.73 0.56 -13.74
N PHE A 16 -0.56 0.06 -14.15
CA PHE A 16 0.63 0.10 -13.30
C PHE A 16 1.19 1.53 -13.19
N THR A 17 1.20 2.27 -14.30
CA THR A 17 1.53 3.69 -14.30
C THR A 17 0.29 4.46 -13.88
N LEU A 18 0.31 5.00 -12.67
CA LEU A 18 -0.81 5.64 -12.02
C LEU A 18 -0.42 7.07 -11.62
N ASP A 19 -1.31 8.03 -11.87
CA ASP A 19 -1.17 9.38 -11.34
C ASP A 19 -1.45 9.39 -9.84
N LEU A 20 -0.39 9.54 -9.04
CA LEU A 20 -0.48 9.53 -7.58
C LEU A 20 -1.10 10.81 -7.03
N GLU A 21 -1.01 11.93 -7.74
CA GLU A 21 -1.64 13.20 -7.32
C GLU A 21 -3.15 13.12 -7.48
N GLN A 22 -3.61 12.55 -8.61
CA GLN A 22 -5.02 12.27 -8.83
C GLN A 22 -5.55 11.28 -7.80
N LEU A 23 -4.84 10.18 -7.53
CA LEU A 23 -5.20 9.22 -6.50
C LEU A 23 -5.33 9.88 -5.11
N ALA A 24 -4.35 10.68 -4.71
CA ALA A 24 -4.36 11.37 -3.41
C ALA A 24 -5.49 12.40 -3.29
N THR A 25 -5.86 13.05 -4.40
CA THR A 25 -6.97 14.00 -4.44
C THR A 25 -8.30 13.27 -4.24
N ARG A 26 -8.56 12.21 -5.01
CA ARG A 26 -9.78 11.39 -4.87
C ARG A 26 -9.89 10.74 -3.50
N TYR A 27 -8.78 10.24 -2.95
CA TYR A 27 -8.76 9.70 -1.59
C TYR A 27 -9.21 10.73 -0.55
N ARG A 28 -8.68 11.96 -0.60
CA ARG A 28 -9.04 13.03 0.35
C ARG A 28 -10.51 13.42 0.23
N GLU A 29 -11.06 13.46 -0.98
CA GLU A 29 -12.47 13.76 -1.22
C GLU A 29 -13.38 12.68 -0.60
N LEU A 30 -13.09 11.41 -0.85
CA LEU A 30 -13.86 10.28 -0.34
C LEU A 30 -13.71 10.11 1.17
N ALA A 31 -12.50 10.24 1.71
CA ALA A 31 -12.22 10.08 3.13
C ALA A 31 -13.01 11.07 4.00
N ARG A 32 -13.24 12.29 3.50
CA ARG A 32 -14.10 13.28 4.16
C ARG A 32 -15.56 12.85 4.25
N GLY A 33 -16.04 11.99 3.36
CA GLY A 33 -17.42 11.49 3.36
C GLY A 33 -17.66 10.34 4.32
N VAL A 34 -16.62 9.53 4.57
CA VAL A 34 -16.71 8.29 5.37
C VAL A 34 -15.99 8.38 6.72
N HIS A 35 -15.48 9.56 7.09
CA HIS A 35 -14.70 9.72 8.31
C HIS A 35 -15.53 9.37 9.57
N PRO A 36 -15.03 8.50 10.48
CA PRO A 36 -15.77 8.08 11.67
C PRO A 36 -16.28 9.24 12.53
N ASP A 37 -15.51 10.32 12.68
CA ASP A 37 -15.91 11.51 13.44
C ASP A 37 -17.22 12.15 12.94
N ARG A 38 -17.57 12.01 11.66
CA ARG A 38 -18.83 12.54 11.12
C ARG A 38 -20.05 11.74 11.54
N PHE A 39 -19.83 10.50 11.98
CA PHE A 39 -20.86 9.58 12.42
C PHE A 39 -20.82 9.34 13.94
N ALA A 40 -20.03 10.11 14.69
CA ALA A 40 -19.90 9.96 16.14
C ALA A 40 -21.26 10.06 16.88
N ASP A 41 -22.18 10.89 16.38
CA ASP A 41 -23.54 11.05 16.91
C ASP A 41 -24.59 10.17 16.20
N ALA A 42 -24.16 9.35 15.22
CA ALA A 42 -25.04 8.47 14.45
C ALA A 42 -25.33 7.16 15.21
N SER A 43 -26.22 6.33 14.68
CA SER A 43 -26.49 5.01 15.28
C SER A 43 -25.25 4.10 15.25
N GLU A 44 -25.17 3.12 16.16
CA GLU A 44 -24.06 2.14 16.18
C GLU A 44 -23.87 1.43 14.83
N ARG A 45 -24.98 1.21 14.11
CA ARG A 45 -24.95 0.59 12.78
C ARG A 45 -24.26 1.51 11.76
N GLU A 46 -24.56 2.80 11.79
CA GLU A 46 -23.96 3.79 10.89
C GLU A 46 -22.49 4.03 11.23
N GLN A 47 -22.14 4.10 12.51
CA GLN A 47 -20.75 4.19 12.96
C GLN A 47 -19.91 3.02 12.46
N ARG A 48 -20.42 1.80 12.60
CA ARG A 48 -19.75 0.59 12.10
C ARG A 48 -19.57 0.61 10.59
N LEU A 49 -20.61 1.01 9.86
CA LEU A 49 -20.55 1.11 8.40
C LEU A 49 -19.51 2.15 7.95
N ALA A 50 -19.46 3.31 8.61
CA ALA A 50 -18.45 4.34 8.34
C ALA A 50 -17.02 3.83 8.60
N LEU A 51 -16.82 3.08 9.69
CA LEU A 51 -15.53 2.45 10.00
C LEU A 51 -15.10 1.45 8.92
N GLU A 52 -16.00 0.56 8.51
CA GLU A 52 -15.75 -0.43 7.45
C GLU A 52 -15.42 0.25 6.11
N GLN A 53 -16.16 1.30 5.74
CA GLN A 53 -15.93 2.07 4.53
C GLN A 53 -14.60 2.82 4.57
N SER A 54 -14.27 3.46 5.69
CA SER A 54 -13.00 4.15 5.89
C SER A 54 -11.82 3.19 5.81
N ALA A 55 -11.93 2.01 6.44
CA ALA A 55 -10.92 0.97 6.38
C ALA A 55 -10.70 0.47 4.94
N SER A 56 -11.78 0.15 4.23
CA SER A 56 -11.73 -0.29 2.83
C SER A 56 -11.12 0.76 1.90
N LEU A 57 -11.48 2.03 2.08
CA LEU A 57 -10.92 3.15 1.32
C LEU A 57 -9.41 3.31 1.55
N ASN A 58 -8.98 3.21 2.81
CA ASN A 58 -7.57 3.30 3.17
C ASN A 58 -6.78 2.12 2.59
N GLU A 59 -7.29 0.90 2.69
CA GLU A 59 -6.65 -0.28 2.10
C GLU A 59 -6.48 -0.13 0.58
N ALA A 60 -7.53 0.30 -0.12
CA ALA A 60 -7.47 0.55 -1.55
C ALA A 60 -6.40 1.61 -1.89
N TYR A 61 -6.37 2.71 -1.13
CA TYR A 61 -5.37 3.77 -1.32
C TYR A 61 -3.94 3.26 -1.08
N GLN A 62 -3.69 2.53 0.00
CA GLN A 62 -2.35 1.98 0.30
C GLN A 62 -1.89 0.96 -0.74
N THR A 63 -2.82 0.13 -1.24
CA THR A 63 -2.55 -0.84 -2.30
C THR A 63 -2.20 -0.15 -3.60
N LEU A 64 -2.96 0.88 -4.00
CA LEU A 64 -2.70 1.61 -5.23
C LEU A 64 -1.53 2.59 -5.13
N LYS A 65 -1.18 3.11 -3.96
CA LYS A 65 -0.06 4.05 -3.78
C LYS A 65 1.30 3.35 -3.92
N SER A 66 1.43 2.15 -3.36
CA SER A 66 2.68 1.40 -3.35
C SER A 66 2.89 0.65 -4.66
N PRO A 67 3.97 0.91 -5.43
CA PRO A 67 4.24 0.19 -6.68
C PRO A 67 4.24 -1.35 -6.55
N PRO A 68 4.91 -1.99 -5.57
CA PRO A 68 4.88 -3.45 -5.44
C PRO A 68 3.49 -3.98 -5.09
N LYS A 69 2.72 -3.30 -4.23
CA LYS A 69 1.34 -3.70 -3.92
C LYS A 69 0.42 -3.55 -5.13
N ARG A 70 0.56 -2.46 -5.88
CA ARG A 70 -0.20 -2.19 -7.11
C ARG A 70 0.09 -3.24 -8.20
N ALA A 71 1.36 -3.61 -8.37
CA ALA A 71 1.74 -4.70 -9.29
C ALA A 71 1.08 -6.02 -8.90
N ARG A 72 1.17 -6.42 -7.62
CA ARG A 72 0.51 -7.64 -7.11
C ARG A 72 -1.00 -7.61 -7.30
N TYR A 73 -1.63 -6.47 -7.02
CA TYR A 73 -3.07 -6.29 -7.18
C TYR A 73 -3.51 -6.44 -8.64
N LEU A 74 -2.79 -5.82 -9.57
CA LEU A 74 -3.04 -5.96 -11.01
C LEU A 74 -2.86 -7.41 -11.49
N LEU A 75 -1.85 -8.12 -10.98
CA LEU A 75 -1.66 -9.55 -11.28
C LEU A 75 -2.83 -10.39 -10.76
N ALA A 76 -3.27 -10.16 -9.51
CA ALA A 76 -4.40 -10.85 -8.93
C ALA A 76 -5.71 -10.60 -9.72
N MET A 77 -5.93 -9.36 -10.20
CA MET A 77 -7.06 -9.04 -11.09
C MET A 77 -7.05 -9.83 -12.41
N ASN A 78 -5.88 -10.25 -12.88
CA ASN A 78 -5.72 -11.07 -14.09
C ASN A 78 -5.68 -12.58 -13.77
N GLY A 79 -6.07 -12.99 -12.56
CA GLY A 79 -6.08 -14.38 -12.12
C GLY A 79 -4.69 -14.96 -11.84
N ARG A 80 -3.67 -14.11 -11.71
CA ARG A 80 -2.29 -14.50 -11.37
C ARG A 80 -1.96 -14.04 -9.96
N GLU A 81 -2.19 -14.90 -8.97
CA GLU A 81 -1.74 -14.61 -7.62
C GLU A 81 -0.23 -14.84 -7.50
N MET A 82 0.46 -13.84 -6.93
CA MET A 82 1.87 -13.97 -6.58
C MET A 82 1.99 -14.29 -5.09
N PRO A 83 2.79 -15.27 -4.66
CA PRO A 83 3.09 -15.48 -3.25
C PRO A 83 3.78 -14.25 -2.67
N LEU A 84 3.60 -13.97 -1.37
CA LEU A 84 4.35 -12.90 -0.68
C LEU A 84 5.83 -13.24 -0.56
N GLU A 85 6.13 -14.53 -0.41
CA GLU A 85 7.48 -15.07 -0.31
C GLU A 85 7.70 -16.05 -1.46
N VAL A 86 8.71 -15.77 -2.27
CA VAL A 86 9.20 -16.65 -3.33
C VAL A 86 10.68 -16.81 -3.13
N THR A 87 11.16 -18.05 -3.15
CA THR A 87 12.59 -18.33 -3.21
C THR A 87 13.12 -17.76 -4.52
N VAL A 88 14.00 -16.77 -4.43
CA VAL A 88 14.68 -16.20 -5.58
C VAL A 88 15.80 -17.16 -5.99
N HIS A 89 15.74 -17.67 -7.22
CA HIS A 89 16.73 -18.59 -7.77
C HIS A 89 17.73 -17.86 -8.69
N ASP A 90 18.22 -16.71 -8.24
CA ASP A 90 19.17 -15.86 -8.96
C ASP A 90 20.38 -15.57 -8.05
N PRO A 91 21.50 -16.31 -8.22
CA PRO A 91 22.68 -16.15 -7.38
C PRO A 91 23.30 -14.76 -7.45
N GLU A 92 23.27 -14.09 -8.61
CA GLU A 92 23.87 -12.76 -8.78
C GLU A 92 23.07 -11.72 -8.00
N PHE A 93 21.74 -11.76 -8.12
CA PHE A 93 20.86 -10.91 -7.33
C PHE A 93 21.00 -11.14 -5.82
N LEU A 94 21.10 -12.41 -5.39
CA LEU A 94 21.28 -12.75 -3.97
C LEU A 94 22.62 -12.24 -3.42
N MET A 95 23.71 -12.40 -4.16
CA MET A 95 25.02 -11.86 -3.79
C MET A 95 24.98 -10.32 -3.67
N GLN A 96 24.33 -9.64 -4.62
CA GLN A 96 24.13 -8.19 -4.55
C GLN A 96 23.36 -7.77 -3.30
N GLN A 97 22.32 -8.52 -2.93
CA GLN A 97 21.53 -8.25 -1.73
C GLN A 97 22.35 -8.44 -0.44
N MET A 98 23.22 -9.46 -0.39
CA MET A 98 24.14 -9.66 0.73
C MET A 98 25.11 -8.48 0.86
N HIS A 99 25.72 -8.07 -0.24
CA HIS A 99 26.65 -6.93 -0.25
C HIS A 99 25.99 -5.64 0.25
N TRP A 100 24.77 -5.32 -0.19
CA TRP A 100 24.05 -4.15 0.32
C TRP A 100 23.71 -4.22 1.81
N ARG A 101 23.53 -5.43 2.37
CA ARG A 101 23.32 -5.59 3.81
C ARG A 101 24.60 -5.31 4.58
N GLU A 102 25.73 -5.82 4.11
CA GLU A 102 27.05 -5.55 4.69
C GLU A 102 27.36 -4.04 4.67
N GLU A 103 27.16 -3.37 3.53
CA GLU A 103 27.35 -1.91 3.44
C GLU A 103 26.45 -1.13 4.41
N LEU A 104 25.21 -1.58 4.61
CA LEU A 104 24.28 -0.95 5.54
C LEU A 104 24.73 -1.14 7.00
N GLU A 105 25.22 -2.33 7.36
CA GLU A 105 25.76 -2.64 8.69
C GLU A 105 27.00 -1.77 8.98
N ASP A 106 27.94 -1.68 8.04
CA ASP A 106 29.13 -0.84 8.17
C ASP A 106 28.78 0.65 8.41
N LEU A 107 27.78 1.17 7.68
CA LEU A 107 27.31 2.54 7.85
C LEU A 107 26.67 2.74 9.23
N GLN A 108 25.89 1.79 9.73
CA GLN A 108 25.27 1.86 11.05
C GLN A 108 26.34 1.85 12.16
N ASP A 109 27.31 0.95 12.08
CA ASP A 109 28.41 0.87 13.03
C ASP A 109 29.25 2.16 13.03
N SER A 110 29.51 2.74 11.86
CA SER A 110 30.24 4.01 11.75
C SER A 110 29.47 5.21 12.34
N ALA A 111 28.15 5.23 12.17
CA ALA A 111 27.28 6.28 12.71
C ALA A 111 27.18 6.20 14.23
N ASP A 112 27.08 4.99 14.78
CA ASP A 112 27.09 4.76 16.23
C ASP A 112 28.44 5.15 16.86
N MET A 113 29.56 4.87 16.18
CA MET A 113 30.89 5.30 16.63
C MET A 113 31.04 6.83 16.66
N ALA A 114 30.40 7.56 15.75
CA ALA A 114 30.41 9.03 15.75
C ALA A 114 29.55 9.65 16.87
N GLY A 115 28.56 8.91 17.40
CA GLY A 115 27.75 9.35 18.55
C GLY A 115 28.40 9.12 19.91
N ILE A 116 29.53 8.40 19.96
CA ILE A 116 30.29 8.08 21.18
C ILE A 116 31.53 9.00 21.35
N ALA A 117 31.89 9.79 20.33
CA ALA A 117 33.00 10.75 20.34
C ALA A 117 32.56 12.17 20.76
#